data_AF-A0A937JBI9-F1
#
_entry.id   AF-A0A937JBI9-F1
#
_cell.length_a   1.000
_cell.length_b   1.000
_cell.length_c   1.000
_cell.angle_alpha   90.00
_cell.angle_beta   90.00
_cell.angle_gamma   90.00
#
_symmetry.space_group_name_H-M   'P 1'
#
loop_
_entity.id
_entity.type
_entity.pdbx_description
1 polymer ?
#
loop_
_entity_poly.entity_id
_entity_poly.type
_entity_poly.pdbx_seq_one_letter_code
_entity_poly.pdbx_strand_id
1 'polypeptide(L)'
;MAPVEQPLRCLAVRVVLDEAGEIDGLELEAYLNDVAGARQWLSTTEWLFVDPPTEAGGKVTVPVVVPEAVATKAILADLTSEPNRIVFDHQVTPAEARKWRWVAFQVAPHPQGQGYFPWERLNA
;
A
#
# COMPACT_ATOMS: atom_id res chain seq x y z
N MET A 1 11.39 -14.26 21.16
CA MET A 1 10.11 -13.54 21.10
C MET A 1 9.68 -13.55 19.65
N ALA A 2 8.59 -14.22 19.28
CA ALA A 2 8.14 -14.21 17.89
C ALA A 2 7.77 -12.76 17.52
N PRO A 3 8.16 -12.26 16.33
CA PRO A 3 7.74 -10.93 15.90
C PRO A 3 6.21 -10.89 15.91
N VAL A 4 5.65 -9.96 16.68
CA VAL A 4 4.20 -9.76 16.71
C VAL A 4 3.82 -9.22 15.35
N GLU A 5 3.06 -10.01 14.60
CA GLU A 5 2.54 -9.62 13.29
C GLU A 5 1.64 -8.39 13.50
N GLN A 6 2.08 -7.23 13.03
CA GLN A 6 1.32 -6.00 13.18
C GLN A 6 0.10 -6.08 12.26
N PRO A 7 -1.09 -5.64 12.72
CA PRO A 7 -2.26 -5.57 11.85
C PRO A 7 -1.97 -4.64 10.67
N LEU A 8 -2.49 -5.02 9.50
CA LEU A 8 -2.27 -4.33 8.24
C LEU A 8 -3.59 -3.75 7.72
N ARG A 9 -3.49 -2.63 7.01
CA ARG A 9 -4.59 -2.01 6.27
C ARG A 9 -4.22 -1.96 4.80
N CYS A 10 -5.22 -2.17 3.94
CA CYS A 10 -5.12 -2.02 2.48
C CYS A 10 -5.92 -0.78 2.09
N LEU A 11 -5.23 0.22 1.58
CA LEU A 11 -5.80 1.48 1.13
C LEU A 11 -5.99 1.45 -0.38
N ALA A 12 -7.07 2.07 -0.85
CA ALA A 12 -7.19 2.41 -2.27
C ALA A 12 -6.72 3.84 -2.48
N VAL A 13 -5.63 3.99 -3.23
CA VAL A 13 -5.00 5.29 -3.47
C VAL A 13 -5.23 5.68 -4.93
N ARG A 14 -5.83 6.85 -5.14
CA ARG A 14 -5.96 7.46 -6.47
C ARG A 14 -4.58 7.80 -7.01
N VAL A 15 -4.37 7.43 -8.27
CA VAL A 15 -3.12 7.69 -8.98
C VAL A 15 -3.30 8.79 -10.02
N VAL A 16 -2.21 9.50 -10.31
CA VAL A 16 -2.10 10.34 -11.50
C VAL A 16 -1.60 9.47 -12.64
N LEU A 17 -2.15 9.71 -13.82
CA LEU A 17 -1.67 9.09 -15.05
C LEU A 17 -0.72 10.06 -15.77
N ASP A 18 0.32 9.52 -16.38
CA ASP A 18 1.23 10.27 -17.23
C ASP A 18 0.62 10.56 -18.62
N GLU A 19 1.41 11.17 -19.51
CA GLU A 19 0.97 11.47 -20.88
C GLU A 19 0.67 10.23 -21.72
N ALA A 20 1.21 9.06 -21.36
CA ALA A 20 0.92 7.78 -22.00
C ALA A 20 -0.33 7.09 -21.41
N GLY A 21 -0.93 7.66 -20.36
CA GLY A 21 -2.05 7.06 -19.64
C GLY A 21 -1.64 5.95 -18.69
N GLU A 22 -0.33 5.81 -18.41
CA GLU A 22 0.20 4.87 -17.44
C GLU A 22 0.28 5.52 -16.05
N ILE A 23 0.42 4.70 -15.01
CA ILE A 23 0.52 5.20 -13.64
C ILE A 23 1.85 5.94 -13.49
N ASP A 24 1.79 7.21 -13.10
CA ASP A 24 2.98 7.96 -12.73
C ASP A 24 3.52 7.43 -11.39
N GLY A 25 4.46 6.48 -11.49
CA GLY A 25 5.05 5.81 -10.33
C GLY A 25 5.88 6.74 -9.45
N LEU A 26 6.51 7.78 -10.03
CA LEU A 26 7.32 8.74 -9.27
C LEU A 26 6.42 9.65 -8.43
N GLU A 27 5.32 10.12 -9.01
CA GLU A 27 4.32 10.92 -8.31
C GLU A 27 3.66 10.12 -7.18
N LEU A 28 3.29 8.87 -7.45
CA LEU A 28 2.72 7.98 -6.44
C LEU A 28 3.71 7.69 -5.30
N GLU A 29 4.97 7.40 -5.62
CA GLU A 29 6.02 7.18 -4.63
C GLU A 29 6.23 8.42 -3.76
N ALA A 30 6.32 9.61 -4.36
CA ALA A 30 6.49 10.86 -3.63
C ALA A 30 5.33 11.10 -2.66
N TYR A 31 4.09 10.93 -3.12
CA TYR A 31 2.90 11.05 -2.28
C TYR A 31 2.91 10.04 -1.11
N LEU A 32 3.13 8.75 -1.38
CA LEU A 32 3.12 7.71 -0.34
C LEU A 32 4.26 7.89 0.67
N ASN A 33 5.43 8.33 0.22
CA ASN A 33 6.55 8.64 1.11
C ASN A 33 6.24 9.83 2.03
N ASP A 34 5.47 10.81 1.57
CA ASP A 34 5.03 11.94 2.37
C ASP A 34 3.98 11.53 3.42
N VAL A 35 2.91 10.85 3.02
CA VAL A 35 1.78 10.56 3.92
C VAL A 35 1.98 9.32 4.81
N ALA A 36 2.65 8.28 4.29
CA ALA A 36 2.86 7.01 5.00
C ALA A 36 4.29 6.87 5.53
N GLY A 37 5.25 7.59 4.94
CA GLY A 37 6.67 7.48 5.26
C GLY A 37 7.41 6.50 4.37
N ALA A 38 8.68 6.79 4.11
CA ALA A 38 9.54 5.93 3.30
C ALA A 38 9.63 4.51 3.87
N ARG A 39 9.46 3.51 3.00
CA ARG A 39 9.50 2.07 3.34
C ARG A 39 8.41 1.61 4.32
N GLN A 40 7.34 2.39 4.51
CA GLN A 40 6.20 2.02 5.36
C GLN A 40 4.98 1.56 4.57
N TRP A 41 5.15 1.35 3.26
CA TRP A 41 4.08 0.97 2.35
C TRP A 41 4.59 0.00 1.28
N LEU A 42 3.68 -0.79 0.73
CA LEU A 42 3.88 -1.65 -0.43
C LEU A 42 2.65 -1.52 -1.34
N SER A 43 2.87 -1.39 -2.64
CA SER A 43 1.81 -1.26 -3.63
C SER A 43 1.94 -2.33 -4.71
N THR A 44 0.84 -2.62 -5.40
CA THR A 44 0.80 -3.36 -6.66
C THR A 44 -0.30 -2.76 -7.55
N THR A 45 -0.27 -3.05 -8.85
CA THR A 45 -1.30 -2.56 -9.79
C THR A 45 -2.57 -3.41 -9.77
N GLU A 46 -2.50 -4.63 -9.25
CA GLU A 46 -3.61 -5.59 -9.25
C GLU A 46 -4.29 -5.71 -7.89
N TRP A 47 -5.62 -5.68 -7.89
CA TRP A 47 -6.42 -5.94 -6.70
C TRP A 47 -6.51 -7.45 -6.43
N LEU A 48 -5.89 -7.90 -5.34
CA LEU A 48 -5.63 -9.33 -5.08
C LEU A 48 -6.72 -10.09 -4.30
N PHE A 49 -7.66 -9.38 -3.67
CA PHE A 49 -8.61 -9.97 -2.69
C PHE A 49 -9.97 -9.28 -2.59
N VAL A 50 -10.04 -8.02 -2.98
CA VAL A 50 -11.27 -7.23 -3.01
C VAL A 50 -11.39 -6.61 -4.40
N ASP A 51 -12.60 -6.41 -4.86
CA ASP A 51 -12.79 -5.66 -6.10
C ASP A 51 -12.26 -4.22 -5.91
N PRO A 52 -11.75 -3.58 -6.98
CA PRO A 52 -11.41 -2.16 -6.93
C PRO A 52 -12.61 -1.38 -6.39
N PRO A 53 -12.42 -0.48 -5.42
CA PRO A 53 -13.54 0.19 -4.78
C PRO A 53 -14.31 1.07 -5.77
N THR A 54 -15.62 0.85 -5.84
CA THR A 54 -16.54 1.64 -6.67
C THR A 54 -16.59 3.11 -6.23
N GLU A 55 -16.29 3.39 -4.97
CA GLU A 55 -16.19 4.74 -4.37
C GLU A 55 -15.12 5.64 -5.02
N ALA A 56 -14.20 5.06 -5.79
CA ALA A 56 -13.27 5.82 -6.60
C ALA A 56 -13.97 6.62 -7.73
N GLY A 57 -15.26 6.40 -8.00
CA GLY A 57 -16.03 7.18 -8.96
C GLY A 57 -15.51 7.07 -10.39
N GLY A 58 -15.00 5.89 -10.75
CA GLY A 58 -14.36 5.62 -12.06
C GLY A 58 -12.91 6.11 -12.18
N LYS A 59 -12.32 6.66 -11.10
CA LYS A 59 -10.89 7.02 -11.08
C LYS A 59 -10.01 5.79 -10.92
N VAL A 60 -8.83 5.81 -11.53
CA VAL A 60 -7.83 4.76 -11.39
C VAL A 60 -7.28 4.77 -9.97
N THR A 61 -7.27 3.61 -9.32
CA THR A 61 -6.73 3.42 -7.98
C THR A 61 -5.85 2.19 -7.92
N VAL A 62 -4.85 2.24 -7.04
CA VAL A 62 -4.00 1.08 -6.72
C VAL A 62 -4.19 0.67 -5.26
N PRO A 63 -4.11 -0.64 -4.97
CA PRO A 63 -4.05 -1.13 -3.61
C PRO A 63 -2.69 -0.86 -2.98
N VAL A 64 -2.68 -0.28 -1.78
CA VAL A 64 -1.48 0.00 -0.99
C VAL A 64 -1.62 -0.61 0.40
N VAL A 65 -0.75 -1.56 0.75
CA VAL A 65 -0.71 -2.17 2.08
C VAL A 65 0.29 -1.45 2.98
N VAL A 66 -0.15 -1.15 4.20
CA VAL A 66 0.63 -0.46 5.24
C VAL A 66 0.32 -1.06 6.62
N PRO A 67 1.19 -0.89 7.63
CA PRO A 67 0.83 -1.12 9.02
C PRO A 67 -0.37 -0.27 9.45
N GLU A 68 -1.24 -0.78 10.32
CA GLU A 68 -2.46 -0.07 10.75
C GLU A 68 -2.19 1.33 11.29
N ALA A 69 -1.17 1.48 12.15
CA ALA A 69 -0.79 2.79 12.69
C ALA A 69 -0.30 3.78 11.62
N VAL A 70 0.26 3.27 10.51
CA VAL A 70 0.67 4.08 9.36
C VAL A 70 -0.56 4.46 8.54
N ALA A 71 -1.50 3.54 8.35
CA ALA A 71 -2.76 3.79 7.66
C ALA A 71 -3.52 4.96 8.28
N THR A 72 -3.68 4.95 9.61
CA THR A 72 -4.37 6.03 10.32
C THR A 72 -3.68 7.37 10.09
N LYS A 73 -2.35 7.42 10.16
CA LYS A 73 -1.59 8.65 9.88
C LYS A 73 -1.76 9.12 8.45
N ALA A 74 -1.65 8.22 7.48
CA ALA A 74 -1.79 8.53 6.06
C ALA A 74 -3.18 9.05 5.73
N ILE A 75 -4.23 8.43 6.27
CA ILE A 75 -5.62 8.88 6.11
C ILE A 75 -5.78 10.29 6.69
N LEU A 76 -5.30 10.53 7.91
CA LEU A 76 -5.40 11.85 8.54
C LEU A 76 -4.62 12.92 7.78
N ALA A 77 -3.44 12.59 7.24
CA ALA A 77 -2.67 13.49 6.39
C ALA A 77 -3.41 13.80 5.07
N ASP A 78 -3.99 12.78 4.43
CA ASP A 78 -4.72 12.94 3.16
C ASP A 78 -6.02 13.74 3.29
N LEU A 79 -6.60 13.87 4.49
CA LEU A 79 -7.72 14.79 4.72
C LEU A 79 -7.38 16.26 4.44
N THR A 80 -6.09 16.58 4.37
CA THR A 80 -5.61 17.92 3.98
C THR A 80 -5.26 18.04 2.49
N SER A 81 -5.25 16.94 1.75
CA SER A 81 -5.08 16.90 0.29
C SER A 81 -6.38 17.31 -0.40
N GLU A 82 -6.31 18.14 -1.44
CA GLU A 82 -7.46 18.42 -2.30
C GLU A 82 -7.13 18.08 -3.77
N PRO A 83 -7.79 17.06 -4.38
CA PRO A 83 -8.76 16.14 -3.77
C PRO A 83 -8.07 15.06 -2.92
N ASN A 84 -8.78 14.55 -1.90
CA ASN A 84 -8.36 13.35 -1.17
C ASN A 84 -8.06 12.20 -2.13
N ARG A 85 -6.95 11.51 -1.88
CA ARG A 85 -6.46 10.42 -2.74
C ARG A 85 -6.78 9.05 -2.16
N ILE A 86 -6.83 8.92 -0.83
CA ILE A 86 -7.24 7.70 -0.16
C ILE A 86 -8.76 7.67 -0.14
N VAL A 87 -9.35 6.73 -0.88
CA VAL A 87 -10.81 6.66 -1.06
C VAL A 87 -11.46 5.47 -0.38
N PHE A 88 -10.67 4.47 0.00
CA PHE A 88 -11.16 3.26 0.63
C PHE A 88 -10.08 2.70 1.54
N ASP A 89 -10.52 2.03 2.60
CA ASP A 89 -9.66 1.47 3.63
C ASP A 89 -10.23 0.14 4.14
N HIS A 90 -9.46 -0.93 3.99
CA HIS A 90 -9.82 -2.30 4.32
C HIS A 90 -8.86 -2.93 5.33
N GLN A 91 -9.41 -3.67 6.29
CA GLN A 91 -8.60 -4.44 7.22
C GLN A 91 -8.11 -5.73 6.56
N VAL A 92 -6.80 -5.88 6.44
CA VAL A 92 -6.19 -7.07 5.83
C VAL A 92 -6.29 -8.25 6.78
N THR A 93 -6.89 -9.34 6.30
CA THR A 93 -6.95 -10.61 7.02
C THR A 93 -5.61 -11.35 6.95
N PRO A 94 -5.34 -12.33 7.83
CA PRO A 94 -4.10 -13.11 7.79
C PRO A 94 -3.84 -13.83 6.45
N ALA A 95 -4.90 -14.30 5.78
CA ALA A 95 -4.80 -14.95 4.47
C ALA A 95 -4.38 -13.95 3.37
N GLU A 96 -4.90 -12.74 3.42
CA GLU A 96 -4.55 -11.66 2.50
C GLU A 96 -3.11 -11.18 2.74
N ALA A 97 -2.72 -11.03 4.01
CA ALA A 97 -1.36 -10.66 4.41
C ALA A 97 -0.30 -11.63 3.83
N ARG A 98 -0.60 -12.93 3.77
CA ARG A 98 0.30 -13.94 3.18
C ARG A 98 0.58 -13.70 1.70
N LYS A 99 -0.44 -13.37 0.93
CA LYS A 99 -0.30 -13.06 -0.50
C LYS A 99 0.40 -11.71 -0.70
N TRP A 100 0.14 -10.71 0.15
CA TRP A 100 0.91 -9.46 0.16
C TRP A 100 2.40 -9.68 0.45
N ARG A 101 2.76 -10.63 1.33
CA ARG A 101 4.16 -11.04 1.49
C ARG A 101 4.75 -11.70 0.25
N TRP A 102 3.95 -12.44 -0.51
CA TRP A 102 4.39 -12.96 -1.80
C TRP A 102 4.67 -11.83 -2.79
N VAL A 103 3.83 -10.78 -2.86
CA VAL A 103 4.11 -9.56 -3.63
C VAL A 103 5.42 -8.91 -3.16
N ALA A 104 5.60 -8.75 -1.84
CA ALA A 104 6.81 -8.16 -1.27
C ALA A 104 8.07 -8.94 -1.70
N PHE A 105 7.98 -10.27 -1.76
CA PHE A 105 9.05 -11.13 -2.27
C PHE A 105 9.31 -10.94 -3.76
N GLN A 106 8.28 -10.77 -4.59
CA GLN A 106 8.46 -10.51 -6.03
C GLN A 106 9.18 -9.17 -6.27
N VAL A 107 8.80 -8.13 -5.53
CA VAL A 107 9.40 -6.79 -5.65
C VAL A 107 10.83 -6.78 -5.13
N ALA A 108 11.08 -7.46 -4.01
CA ALA A 108 12.40 -7.55 -3.43
C ALA A 108 12.62 -8.95 -2.84
N PRO A 109 13.26 -9.87 -3.58
CA PRO A 109 13.53 -11.21 -3.07
C PRO A 109 14.50 -11.18 -1.89
N HIS A 110 14.28 -12.06 -0.90
CA HIS A 110 15.23 -12.29 0.19
C HIS A 110 16.00 -13.61 -0.05
N PRO A 111 17.32 -13.68 0.24
CA PRO A 111 18.13 -14.88 -0.02
C PRO A 111 17.62 -16.15 0.67
N GLN A 112 16.90 -16.00 1.79
CA GLN A 112 16.31 -17.12 2.55
C GLN A 112 14.93 -17.55 2.03
N GLY A 113 14.45 -17.00 0.90
CA GLY A 113 13.16 -17.34 0.31
C GLY A 113 11.93 -16.81 1.06
N GLN A 114 12.13 -15.88 2.00
CA GLN A 114 11.05 -15.30 2.81
C GLN A 114 10.61 -13.94 2.26
N GLY A 115 9.30 -13.72 2.18
CA GLY A 115 8.74 -12.42 1.82
C GLY A 115 8.65 -11.51 3.04
N TYR A 116 9.47 -10.45 3.06
CA TYR A 116 9.44 -9.43 4.10
C TYR A 116 8.84 -8.15 3.56
N PHE A 117 7.94 -7.55 4.33
CA PHE A 117 7.46 -6.22 4.03
C PHE A 117 8.59 -5.18 4.11
N PRO A 118 8.47 -4.04 3.41
CA PRO A 118 9.50 -3.01 3.41
C PRO A 118 9.91 -2.52 4.80
N TRP A 119 8.96 -2.42 5.74
CA TRP A 119 9.20 -1.98 7.12
C TRP A 119 9.78 -3.06 8.03
N GLU A 120 9.66 -4.35 7.67
CA GLU A 120 10.24 -5.46 8.43
C GLU A 120 11.75 -5.57 8.21
N ARG A 121 12.24 -5.09 7.05
CA ARG A 121 13.66 -5.20 6.63
C ARG A 121 14.64 -4.39 7.46
N LEU A 122 14.19 -3.37 8.18
CA LEU A 122 15.06 -2.59 9.07
C LEU A 122 15.46 -3.39 10.32
N ASN A 123 14.71 -4.46 10.62
CA ASN A 123 14.89 -5.32 11.79
C ASN A 123 15.26 -6.77 11.41
N ALA A 124 15.45 -7.07 10.12
CA ALA A 124 15.69 -8.41 9.58
C ALA A 124 17.17 -8.66 9.29
#